data_AF-A0A4S8MCD6-F1
#
_entry.id   AF-A0A4S8MCD6-F1
#
_cell.length_a   1.000
_cell.length_b   1.000
_cell.length_c   1.000
_cell.angle_alpha   90.00
_cell.angle_beta   90.00
_cell.angle_gamma   90.00
#
_symmetry.space_group_name_H-M   'P 1'
#
loop_
_entity.id
_entity.type
_entity.pdbx_description
1 polymer ?
#
loop_
_entity_poly.entity_id
_entity_poly.type
_entity_poly.pdbx_seq_one_letter_code
_entity_poly.pdbx_strand_id
1 'polypeptide(L)'
;MGLCHNPDTWLDKVHRLDPDSQQRTLAYTGLLRRLVESDCIGKATSTLIQSSSEVTSKAQRNANGEDDPSASEPLEGGPKTGEVAVEEARSTQLLSEVSISPDLTKIQRHRLEDVIIANSAAFGLDGRLGHYDEKVEITLKPNSQPVSLPPFPASPANREVIDNQMDSWLKLGVIEPSKSPWGAPAFIVHRNGK
;
A
#
# COMPACT_ATOMS: atom_id res chain seq x y z
N MET A 1 0.01 8.73 9.65
CA MET A 1 -0.69 9.52 8.61
C MET A 1 0.37 10.35 7.92
N GLY A 2 0.72 10.02 6.66
CA GLY A 2 1.61 10.87 5.88
C GLY A 2 0.86 12.15 5.51
N LEU A 3 1.48 13.31 5.70
CA LEU A 3 0.94 14.57 5.20
C LEU A 3 1.22 14.62 3.69
N CYS A 4 0.18 14.53 2.87
CA CYS A 4 0.33 14.81 1.44
C CYS A 4 0.54 16.32 1.27
N HIS A 5 1.67 16.73 0.70
CA HIS A 5 1.95 18.13 0.41
C HIS A 5 1.53 18.46 -1.03
N ASN A 6 1.01 19.67 -1.24
CA ASN A 6 0.73 20.14 -2.60
C ASN A 6 2.08 20.33 -3.32
N PRO A 7 2.34 19.62 -4.44
CA PRO A 7 3.63 19.70 -5.14
C PRO A 7 3.91 21.10 -5.70
N ASP A 8 2.91 21.92 -5.98
CA ASP A 8 3.09 23.28 -6.51
C ASP A 8 3.61 24.27 -5.46
N THR A 9 3.36 23.99 -4.19
CA THR A 9 3.83 24.81 -3.07
C THR A 9 5.05 24.22 -2.38
N TRP A 10 5.20 22.90 -2.41
CA TRP A 10 6.21 22.19 -1.64
C TRP A 10 7.51 21.90 -2.41
N LEU A 11 7.46 21.71 -3.73
CA LEU A 11 8.67 21.46 -4.53
C LEU A 11 9.35 22.77 -4.92
N ASP A 12 10.68 22.76 -4.93
CA ASP A 12 11.49 23.88 -5.41
C ASP A 12 11.20 24.15 -6.90
N LYS A 13 10.93 25.42 -7.20
CA LYS A 13 10.65 25.89 -8.56
C LYS A 13 11.79 26.78 -9.02
N VAL A 14 12.36 26.49 -10.19
CA VAL A 14 13.54 27.23 -10.71
C VAL A 14 13.28 28.74 -10.74
N HIS A 15 12.09 29.16 -11.16
CA HIS A 15 11.70 30.57 -11.22
C HIS A 15 11.50 31.24 -9.84
N ARG A 16 11.45 30.48 -8.74
CA ARG A 16 11.37 30.99 -7.36
C ARG A 16 12.74 31.07 -6.67
N LEU A 17 13.78 30.48 -7.25
CA LEU A 17 15.13 30.46 -6.68
C LEU A 17 15.89 31.73 -7.04
N ASP A 18 16.68 32.21 -6.07
CA ASP A 18 17.65 33.30 -6.27
C ASP A 18 18.74 32.87 -7.30
N PRO A 19 19.28 33.80 -8.12
CA PRO A 19 20.28 33.48 -9.14
C PRO A 19 21.50 32.71 -8.62
N ASP A 20 22.00 33.02 -7.42
CA ASP A 20 23.13 32.30 -6.82
C ASP A 20 22.77 30.85 -6.49
N SER A 21 21.53 30.66 -6.01
CA SER A 21 20.99 29.34 -5.68
C SER A 21 20.74 28.50 -6.93
N GLN A 22 20.26 29.13 -8.03
CA GLN A 22 20.13 28.47 -9.33
C GLN A 22 21.48 27.98 -9.84
N GLN A 23 22.52 28.81 -9.78
CA GLN A 23 23.85 28.45 -10.27
C GLN A 23 24.46 27.30 -9.48
N ARG A 24 24.31 27.29 -8.16
CA ARG A 24 24.71 26.16 -7.30
C ARG A 24 23.97 24.87 -7.66
N THR A 25 22.66 24.97 -7.88
CA THR A 25 21.82 23.82 -8.26
C THR A 25 22.22 23.26 -9.62
N LEU A 26 22.50 24.11 -10.61
CA LEU A 26 22.98 23.67 -11.93
C LEU A 26 24.36 23.00 -11.85
N ALA A 27 25.29 23.55 -11.07
CA ALA A 27 26.61 22.94 -10.86
C ALA A 27 26.48 21.56 -10.20
N TYR A 28 25.64 21.45 -9.16
CA TYR A 28 25.39 20.21 -8.45
C TYR A 28 24.72 19.14 -9.34
N THR A 29 23.67 19.50 -10.09
CA THR A 29 23.01 18.57 -11.02
C THR A 29 23.94 18.07 -12.14
N GLY A 30 24.85 18.92 -12.62
CA GLY A 30 25.89 18.52 -13.58
C GLY A 30 26.92 17.55 -13.01
N LEU A 31 27.21 17.63 -11.69
CA LEU A 31 28.05 16.65 -10.99
C LEU A 31 27.32 15.31 -10.88
N LEU A 32 26.06 15.31 -10.42
CA LEU A 32 25.23 14.09 -10.32
C LEU A 32 25.12 13.36 -11.66
N ARG A 33 24.86 14.09 -12.76
CA ARG A 33 24.78 13.48 -14.09
C ARG A 33 26.07 12.75 -14.45
N ARG A 34 27.23 13.39 -14.22
CA ARG A 34 28.53 12.78 -14.47
C ARG A 34 28.76 11.53 -13.61
N LEU A 35 28.38 11.55 -12.33
CA LEU A 35 28.49 10.35 -11.48
C LEU A 35 27.62 9.20 -11.99
N VAL A 36 26.36 9.48 -12.34
CA VAL A 36 25.45 8.46 -12.91
C VAL A 36 25.99 7.91 -14.23
N GLU A 37 26.47 8.77 -15.12
CA GLU A 37 27.10 8.38 -16.39
C GLU A 37 28.37 7.53 -16.17
N SER A 38 29.14 7.83 -15.13
CA SER A 38 30.35 7.07 -14.76
C SER A 38 30.01 5.70 -14.18
N ASP A 39 28.96 5.62 -13.35
CA ASP A 39 28.53 4.38 -12.70
C ASP A 39 27.82 3.41 -13.66
N CYS A 40 27.05 3.93 -14.63
CA CYS A 40 26.39 3.08 -15.63
C CYS A 40 27.34 2.45 -16.66
N ILE A 41 28.59 2.95 -16.77
CA ILE A 41 29.65 2.30 -17.56
C ILE A 41 30.29 1.12 -16.78
N GLY A 42 30.13 1.06 -15.45
CA GLY A 42 30.73 0.04 -14.58
C GLY A 42 29.82 -1.09 -14.13
N LYS A 43 28.52 -0.85 -13.90
CA LYS A 43 27.58 -1.88 -13.42
C LYS A 43 26.14 -1.57 -13.85
N ALA A 44 25.65 -2.29 -14.87
CA ALA A 44 24.23 -2.54 -15.06
C ALA A 44 23.72 -3.59 -14.04
N THR A 45 24.04 -3.42 -12.76
CA THR A 45 23.38 -4.15 -11.68
C THR A 45 22.44 -3.16 -11.03
N SER A 46 21.14 -3.34 -11.27
CA SER A 46 20.10 -2.80 -10.39
C SER A 46 20.56 -3.00 -8.96
N THR A 47 20.86 -1.90 -8.25
CA THR A 47 21.07 -1.97 -6.82
C THR A 47 19.70 -2.27 -6.24
N LEU A 48 19.37 -3.56 -6.14
CA LEU A 48 18.25 -4.04 -5.35
C LEU A 48 18.41 -3.40 -3.97
N ILE A 49 17.56 -2.43 -3.66
CA ILE A 49 17.37 -1.96 -2.29
C ILE A 49 16.72 -3.15 -1.58
N GLN A 50 17.55 -4.05 -1.09
CA GLN A 50 17.11 -5.16 -0.27
C GLN A 50 16.93 -4.60 1.13
N SER A 51 15.68 -4.32 1.52
CA SER A 51 15.36 -4.11 2.92
C SER A 51 15.59 -5.43 3.64
N SER A 52 16.68 -5.54 4.40
CA SER A 52 16.85 -6.63 5.34
C SER A 52 15.94 -6.36 6.53
N SER A 53 14.73 -6.92 6.52
CA SER A 53 14.00 -7.13 7.75
C SER A 53 14.74 -8.23 8.50
N GLU A 54 15.47 -7.90 9.56
CA GLU A 54 15.69 -8.92 10.58
C GLU A 54 14.30 -9.34 11.04
N VAL A 55 13.91 -10.59 10.74
CA VAL A 55 12.69 -11.17 11.27
C VAL A 55 12.89 -11.25 12.78
N THR A 56 12.61 -10.15 13.47
CA THR A 56 12.60 -10.17 14.91
C THR A 56 11.57 -11.21 15.30
N SER A 57 12.03 -12.10 16.17
CA SER A 57 11.44 -13.35 16.62
C SER A 57 10.04 -13.27 17.23
N LYS A 58 9.24 -12.22 16.97
CA LYS A 58 7.86 -12.10 17.44
C LYS A 58 7.01 -13.28 16.96
N ALA A 59 7.11 -13.68 15.69
CA ALA A 59 6.40 -14.85 15.17
C ALA A 59 6.88 -16.16 15.82
N GLN A 60 8.21 -16.35 15.94
CA GLN A 60 8.80 -17.54 16.55
C GLN A 60 8.52 -17.65 18.07
N ARG A 61 8.54 -16.53 18.81
CA ARG A 61 8.20 -16.45 20.24
C ARG A 61 6.71 -16.68 20.48
N ASN A 62 5.85 -16.14 19.64
CA ASN A 62 4.41 -16.37 19.76
C ASN A 62 4.03 -17.85 19.50
N ALA A 63 4.81 -18.57 18.68
CA ALA A 63 4.56 -19.97 18.38
C ALA A 63 5.09 -20.94 19.45
N ASN A 64 6.26 -20.66 20.05
CA ASN A 64 7.00 -21.62 20.90
C ASN A 64 7.31 -21.14 22.33
N GLY A 65 6.98 -19.90 22.71
CA GLY A 65 7.22 -19.39 24.07
C GLY A 65 6.11 -19.76 25.04
N GLU A 66 6.45 -19.89 26.33
CA GLU A 66 5.45 -19.90 27.40
C GLU A 66 4.70 -18.56 27.41
N ASP A 67 3.38 -18.61 27.64
CA ASP A 67 2.56 -17.40 27.73
C ASP A 67 3.08 -16.57 28.92
N ASP A 68 3.52 -15.34 28.64
CA ASP A 68 4.02 -14.42 29.66
C ASP A 68 2.90 -14.10 30.65
N PRO A 69 3.01 -14.50 31.94
CA PRO A 69 1.97 -14.27 32.94
C PRO A 69 1.78 -12.78 33.29
N SER A 70 2.67 -11.92 32.82
CA SER A 70 2.57 -10.46 32.92
C SER A 70 2.06 -9.80 31.64
N ALA A 71 1.74 -10.57 30.60
CA ALA A 71 1.13 -10.03 29.39
C ALA A 71 -0.23 -9.43 29.72
N SER A 72 -0.37 -8.12 29.51
CA SER A 72 -1.66 -7.46 29.42
C SER A 72 -2.44 -8.02 28.23
N GLU A 73 -3.77 -7.93 28.26
CA GLU A 73 -4.60 -8.24 27.10
C GLU A 73 -4.03 -7.54 25.84
N PRO A 74 -4.07 -8.20 24.66
CA PRO A 74 -3.59 -7.59 23.43
C PRO A 74 -4.20 -6.19 23.28
N LEU A 75 -3.37 -5.18 23.07
CA LEU A 75 -3.84 -3.83 22.76
C LEU A 75 -4.81 -3.92 21.60
N GLU A 76 -6.05 -3.49 21.83
CA GLU A 76 -7.11 -3.51 20.83
C GLU A 76 -6.73 -2.59 19.68
N GLY A 77 -6.30 -3.18 18.57
CA GLY A 77 -5.94 -2.47 17.34
C GLY A 77 -4.49 -2.68 16.94
N GLY A 78 -4.26 -3.69 16.11
CA GLY A 78 -3.17 -3.66 15.13
C GLY A 78 -3.34 -2.47 14.16
N PRO A 79 -2.39 -2.22 13.25
CA PRO A 79 -2.54 -1.16 12.25
C PRO A 79 -3.91 -1.32 11.59
N LYS A 80 -4.72 -0.24 11.63
CA LYS A 80 -6.11 -0.24 11.17
C LYS A 80 -6.16 -0.68 9.71
N THR A 81 -6.37 -1.97 9.46
CA THR A 81 -6.58 -2.60 8.14
C THR A 81 -7.96 -2.31 7.57
N GLY A 82 -8.67 -1.33 8.13
CA GLY A 82 -9.87 -0.81 7.49
C GLY A 82 -9.48 -0.20 6.16
N GLU A 83 -9.84 -0.90 5.09
CA GLU A 83 -9.85 -0.43 3.71
C GLU A 83 -10.46 0.98 3.72
N VAL A 84 -9.62 1.98 3.46
CA VAL A 84 -10.14 3.31 3.11
C VAL A 84 -10.94 3.07 1.85
N ALA A 85 -12.21 3.49 1.82
CA ALA A 85 -13.01 3.48 0.61
C ALA A 85 -12.13 4.02 -0.52
N VAL A 86 -11.68 3.10 -1.38
CA VAL A 86 -10.72 3.43 -2.42
C VAL A 86 -11.46 4.43 -3.29
N GLU A 87 -11.01 5.68 -3.34
CA GLU A 87 -11.50 6.57 -4.39
C GLU A 87 -11.22 5.83 -5.70
N GLU A 88 -12.28 5.40 -6.38
CA GLU A 88 -12.20 4.60 -7.59
C GLU A 88 -11.65 5.45 -8.72
N ALA A 89 -10.34 5.63 -8.71
CA ALA A 89 -9.55 6.21 -9.79
C ALA A 89 -9.75 5.33 -11.02
N ARG A 90 -10.43 5.87 -12.03
CA ARG A 90 -10.70 5.12 -13.27
C ARG A 90 -9.50 5.19 -14.18
N SER A 91 -9.12 4.08 -14.81
CA SER A 91 -7.99 4.05 -15.75
C SER A 91 -8.14 5.07 -16.89
N THR A 92 -9.36 5.39 -17.30
CA THR A 92 -9.65 6.41 -18.32
C THR A 92 -9.32 7.84 -17.87
N GLN A 93 -9.23 8.08 -16.57
CA GLN A 93 -9.00 9.40 -15.96
C GLN A 93 -7.60 9.52 -15.34
N LEU A 94 -6.74 8.51 -15.52
CA LEU A 94 -5.39 8.45 -14.93
C LEU A 94 -4.58 9.73 -15.16
N LEU A 95 -4.51 10.22 -16.41
CA LEU A 95 -3.72 11.42 -16.71
C LEU A 95 -4.33 12.72 -16.17
N SER A 96 -5.64 12.76 -15.92
CA SER A 96 -6.31 13.91 -15.32
C SER A 96 -6.22 13.92 -13.80
N GLU A 97 -6.16 12.75 -13.17
CA GLU A 97 -6.04 12.63 -11.71
C GLU A 97 -4.60 12.83 -11.23
N VAL A 98 -3.60 12.50 -12.06
CA VAL A 98 -2.20 12.72 -11.74
C VAL A 98 -1.82 14.19 -11.91
N SER A 99 -1.39 14.83 -10.82
CA SER A 99 -0.85 16.19 -10.87
C SER A 99 0.55 16.20 -11.51
N ILE A 100 0.63 16.70 -12.75
CA ILE A 100 1.89 16.86 -13.50
C ILE A 100 2.30 18.33 -13.50
N SER A 101 3.51 18.61 -13.00
CA SER A 101 4.09 19.95 -12.89
C SER A 101 3.93 20.80 -14.17
N PRO A 102 3.46 22.07 -14.06
CA PRO A 102 3.31 22.96 -15.21
C PRO A 102 4.67 23.40 -15.81
N ASP A 103 5.76 23.29 -15.05
CA ASP A 103 7.09 23.74 -15.48
C ASP A 103 7.77 22.80 -16.50
N LEU A 104 7.16 21.65 -16.78
CA LEU A 104 7.67 20.70 -17.77
C LEU A 104 7.46 21.25 -19.18
N THR A 105 8.50 21.15 -20.02
CA THR A 105 8.34 21.37 -21.46
C THR A 105 7.32 20.39 -22.05
N LYS A 106 6.68 20.74 -23.17
CA LYS A 106 5.71 19.86 -23.85
C LYS A 106 6.28 18.47 -24.13
N ILE A 107 7.56 18.41 -24.52
CA ILE A 107 8.25 17.15 -24.81
C ILE A 107 8.46 16.31 -23.54
N GLN A 108 8.89 16.93 -22.44
CA GLN A 108 9.09 16.23 -21.17
C GLN A 108 7.78 15.73 -20.57
N ARG A 109 6.72 16.55 -20.65
CA ARG A 109 5.37 16.17 -20.23
C ARG A 109 4.89 14.93 -20.99
N HIS A 110 5.00 14.95 -22.31
CA HIS A 110 4.58 13.81 -23.13
C HIS A 110 5.34 12.52 -22.78
N ARG A 111 6.67 12.59 -22.62
CA ARG A 111 7.48 11.45 -22.17
C ARG A 111 7.04 10.90 -20.81
N LEU A 112 6.65 11.78 -19.89
CA LEU A 112 6.18 11.37 -18.57
C LEU A 112 4.80 10.70 -18.66
N GLU A 113 3.89 11.26 -19.47
CA GLU A 113 2.58 10.66 -19.74
C GLU A 113 2.72 9.25 -20.34
N ASP A 114 3.65 9.06 -21.29
CA ASP A 114 3.95 7.75 -21.88
C ASP A 114 4.40 6.74 -20.80
N VAL A 115 5.27 7.15 -19.88
CA VAL A 115 5.74 6.29 -18.77
C VAL A 115 4.60 5.96 -17.82
N ILE A 116 3.73 6.92 -17.48
CA ILE A 116 2.58 6.69 -16.60
C ILE A 116 1.62 5.69 -17.24
N ILE A 117 1.30 5.85 -18.52
CA ILE A 117 0.43 4.94 -19.26
C ILE A 117 1.04 3.54 -19.34
N ALA A 118 2.32 3.45 -19.70
CA ALA A 118 3.04 2.18 -19.80
C ALA A 118 3.07 1.41 -18.48
N ASN A 119 3.04 2.11 -17.35
CA ASN A 119 3.03 1.54 -16.00
C ASN A 119 1.67 1.64 -15.31
N SER A 120 0.58 1.78 -16.06
CA SER A 120 -0.79 1.87 -15.52
C SER A 120 -1.13 0.71 -14.57
N ALA A 121 -0.57 -0.47 -14.83
CA ALA A 121 -0.75 -1.67 -13.99
C ALA A 121 -0.19 -1.53 -12.55
N ALA A 122 0.74 -0.61 -12.29
CA ALA A 122 1.31 -0.36 -10.97
C ALA A 122 0.39 0.46 -10.05
N PHE A 123 -0.66 1.07 -10.60
CA PHE A 123 -1.63 1.87 -9.85
C PHE A 123 -2.88 1.04 -9.52
N GLY A 124 -3.48 1.29 -8.36
CA GLY A 124 -4.74 0.67 -7.90
C GLY A 124 -5.96 1.26 -8.59
N LEU A 125 -6.03 1.12 -9.92
CA LEU A 125 -7.10 1.67 -10.76
C LEU A 125 -8.26 0.68 -10.89
N ASP A 126 -9.46 1.20 -11.14
CA ASP A 126 -10.69 0.44 -11.41
C ASP A 126 -11.05 -0.60 -10.33
N GLY A 127 -10.68 -0.33 -9.07
CA GLY A 127 -10.93 -1.26 -7.95
C GLY A 127 -10.11 -2.55 -8.03
N ARG A 128 -9.08 -2.61 -8.88
CA ARG A 128 -8.22 -3.79 -9.04
C ARG A 128 -7.28 -3.94 -7.85
N LEU A 129 -7.33 -5.10 -7.21
CA LEU A 129 -6.32 -5.50 -6.23
C LEU A 129 -5.04 -6.01 -6.91
N GLY A 130 -3.91 -5.79 -6.24
CA GLY A 130 -2.67 -6.47 -6.60
C GLY A 130 -2.78 -7.97 -6.33
N HIS A 131 -2.16 -8.78 -7.19
CA HIS A 131 -2.09 -10.23 -7.03
C HIS A 131 -0.64 -10.67 -7.11
N TYR A 132 -0.24 -11.54 -6.18
CA TYR A 132 1.06 -12.19 -6.15
C TYR A 132 0.82 -13.68 -5.92
N ASP A 133 1.26 -14.51 -6.87
CA ASP A 133 1.00 -15.94 -6.89
C ASP A 133 1.97 -16.67 -5.96
N GLU A 134 1.75 -16.52 -4.65
CA GLU A 134 2.44 -17.28 -3.62
C GLU A 134 1.45 -17.78 -2.57
N LYS A 135 1.73 -18.97 -2.05
CA LYS A 135 0.93 -19.59 -0.99
C LYS A 135 1.66 -19.45 0.32
N VAL A 136 0.95 -18.91 1.32
CA VAL A 136 1.46 -18.78 2.68
C VAL A 136 0.88 -19.90 3.53
N GLU A 137 1.75 -20.69 4.17
CA GLU A 137 1.34 -21.68 5.17
C GLU A 137 1.31 -21.05 6.56
N ILE A 138 0.19 -21.24 7.28
CA ILE A 138 0.02 -20.74 8.65
C ILE A 138 0.26 -21.90 9.62
N THR A 139 1.41 -21.91 10.28
CA THR A 139 1.76 -22.92 11.29
C THR A 139 0.97 -22.71 12.58
N LEU A 140 0.22 -23.72 13.00
CA LEU A 140 -0.53 -23.72 14.26
C LEU A 140 0.36 -24.13 15.44
N LYS A 141 0.00 -23.67 16.65
CA LYS A 141 0.62 -24.16 17.90
C LYS A 141 0.35 -25.67 18.05
N PRO A 142 1.28 -26.44 18.66
CA PRO A 142 1.02 -27.84 19.00
C PRO A 142 -0.29 -28.01 19.78
N ASN A 143 -1.04 -29.08 19.48
CA ASN A 143 -2.34 -29.39 20.11
C ASN A 143 -3.48 -28.37 19.88
N SER A 144 -3.36 -27.45 18.90
CA SER A 144 -4.46 -26.55 18.54
C SER A 144 -5.68 -27.33 18.05
N GLN A 145 -6.86 -26.99 18.58
CA GLN A 145 -8.14 -27.56 18.16
C GLN A 145 -8.97 -26.51 17.41
N PRO A 146 -9.80 -26.91 16.43
CA PRO A 146 -10.69 -26.00 15.74
C PRO A 146 -11.68 -25.31 16.69
N VAL A 147 -11.90 -24.01 16.45
CA VAL A 147 -12.90 -23.20 17.16
C VAL A 147 -13.87 -22.61 16.14
N SER A 148 -15.17 -22.86 16.36
CA SER A 148 -16.25 -22.29 15.55
C SER A 148 -17.26 -21.60 16.45
N LEU A 149 -17.33 -20.28 16.33
CA LEU A 149 -18.28 -19.44 17.06
C LEU A 149 -19.44 -19.01 16.15
N PRO A 150 -20.66 -18.87 16.70
CA PRO A 150 -21.81 -18.40 15.91
C PRO A 150 -21.63 -16.92 15.51
N PRO A 151 -22.16 -16.49 14.35
CA PRO A 151 -22.17 -15.08 13.97
C PRO A 151 -22.94 -14.22 14.97
N PHE A 152 -22.50 -12.98 15.18
CA PHE A 152 -23.26 -12.03 16.00
C PHE A 152 -24.59 -11.65 15.34
N PRO A 153 -25.64 -11.40 16.14
CA PRO A 153 -26.89 -10.87 15.60
C PRO A 153 -26.64 -9.48 15.02
N ALA A 154 -27.00 -9.29 13.75
CA ALA A 154 -26.91 -8.01 13.05
C ALA A 154 -28.32 -7.45 12.81
N SER A 155 -28.47 -6.13 12.91
CA SER A 155 -29.69 -5.46 12.45
C SER A 155 -29.86 -5.62 10.94
N PRO A 156 -31.08 -5.47 10.38
CA PRO A 156 -31.29 -5.57 8.92
C PRO A 156 -30.39 -4.63 8.11
N ALA A 157 -30.19 -3.39 8.57
CA ALA A 157 -29.31 -2.43 7.92
C ALA A 157 -27.83 -2.89 7.94
N ASN A 158 -27.37 -3.42 9.07
CA ASN A 158 -26.00 -3.94 9.19
C ASN A 158 -25.81 -5.19 8.31
N ARG A 159 -26.85 -6.04 8.20
CA ARG A 159 -26.85 -7.22 7.35
C ARG A 159 -26.63 -6.86 5.89
N GLU A 160 -27.34 -5.85 5.40
CA GLU A 160 -27.21 -5.35 4.02
C GLU A 160 -25.79 -4.86 3.72
N VAL A 161 -25.16 -4.13 4.66
CA VAL A 161 -23.76 -3.69 4.51
C VAL A 161 -22.80 -4.88 4.44
N ILE A 162 -22.99 -5.88 5.30
CA ILE A 162 -22.17 -7.11 5.29
C ILE A 162 -22.33 -7.84 3.97
N ASP A 163 -23.57 -8.05 3.51
CA ASP A 163 -23.86 -8.80 2.29
C ASP A 163 -23.24 -8.10 1.06
N ASN A 164 -23.38 -6.77 0.95
CA ASN A 164 -22.76 -5.98 -0.13
C ASN A 164 -21.21 -6.10 -0.13
N GLN A 165 -20.59 -6.08 1.05
CA GLN A 165 -19.13 -6.24 1.17
C GLN A 165 -18.69 -7.65 0.77
N MET A 166 -19.43 -8.68 1.20
CA MET A 166 -19.15 -10.07 0.82
C MET A 166 -19.26 -10.27 -0.69
N ASP A 167 -20.28 -9.71 -1.33
CA ASP A 167 -20.46 -9.79 -2.79
C ASP A 167 -19.30 -9.12 -3.54
N SER A 168 -18.84 -7.96 -3.05
CA SER A 168 -17.66 -7.27 -3.61
C SER A 168 -16.40 -8.15 -3.50
N TRP A 169 -16.13 -8.71 -2.32
CA TRP A 169 -14.96 -9.57 -2.11
C TRP A 169 -15.02 -10.89 -2.87
N LEU A 170 -16.21 -11.47 -3.04
CA LEU A 170 -16.42 -12.64 -3.89
C LEU A 170 -16.11 -12.30 -5.36
N LYS A 171 -16.60 -11.16 -5.85
CA LYS A 171 -16.33 -10.68 -7.21
C LYS A 171 -14.83 -10.40 -7.44
N LEU A 172 -14.14 -9.89 -6.44
CA LEU A 172 -12.70 -9.59 -6.47
C LEU A 172 -11.83 -10.83 -6.23
N GLY A 173 -12.42 -11.98 -5.86
CA GLY A 173 -11.69 -13.21 -5.57
C GLY A 173 -10.87 -13.16 -4.27
N VAL A 174 -11.20 -12.23 -3.36
CA VAL A 174 -10.55 -12.10 -2.04
C VAL A 174 -11.02 -13.19 -1.08
N ILE A 175 -12.28 -13.62 -1.22
CA ILE A 175 -12.87 -14.70 -0.43
C ILE A 175 -13.52 -15.75 -1.34
N GLU A 176 -13.71 -16.95 -0.81
CA GLU A 176 -14.43 -18.03 -1.48
C GLU A 176 -15.31 -18.82 -0.48
N PRO A 177 -16.37 -19.50 -0.95
CA PRO A 177 -17.15 -20.39 -0.11
C PRO A 177 -16.29 -21.57 0.41
N SER A 178 -16.35 -21.81 1.71
CA SER A 178 -15.59 -22.89 2.36
C SER A 178 -16.43 -23.62 3.42
N LYS A 179 -16.10 -24.89 3.66
CA LYS A 179 -16.63 -25.71 4.75
C LYS A 179 -15.50 -25.99 5.73
N SER A 180 -15.41 -25.17 6.78
CA SER A 180 -14.31 -25.22 7.75
C SER A 180 -14.83 -25.56 9.15
N PRO A 181 -14.08 -26.33 9.95
CA PRO A 181 -14.33 -26.47 11.38
C PRO A 181 -13.92 -25.21 12.17
N TRP A 182 -13.26 -24.25 11.51
CA TRP A 182 -12.91 -22.94 12.05
C TRP A 182 -13.92 -21.88 11.62
N GLY A 183 -14.42 -21.09 12.57
CA GLY A 183 -15.38 -20.03 12.31
C GLY A 183 -15.26 -18.91 13.32
N ALA A 184 -15.04 -17.68 12.85
CA ALA A 184 -15.00 -16.48 13.67
C ALA A 184 -16.18 -15.55 13.30
N PRO A 185 -16.81 -14.88 14.29
CA PRO A 185 -17.90 -13.97 14.01
C PRO A 185 -17.37 -12.67 13.41
N ALA A 186 -18.09 -12.11 12.44
CA ALA A 186 -17.80 -10.79 11.89
C ALA A 186 -18.53 -9.68 12.67
N PHE A 187 -17.94 -8.49 12.71
CA PHE A 187 -18.53 -7.30 13.31
C PHE A 187 -18.27 -6.08 12.43
N ILE A 188 -19.16 -5.08 12.52
CA ILE A 188 -19.06 -3.83 11.75
C ILE A 188 -18.43 -2.77 12.65
N VAL A 189 -17.43 -2.08 12.11
CA VAL A 189 -16.82 -0.92 12.76
C VAL A 189 -17.09 0.32 11.91
N HIS A 190 -17.75 1.30 12.51
CA HIS A 190 -17.96 2.61 11.89
C HIS A 190 -16.73 3.49 12.15
N ARG A 191 -16.17 4.09 11.10
CA ARG A 191 -15.06 5.04 11.25
C ARG A 191 -15.61 6.46 11.17
N ASN A 192 -15.57 7.20 12.29
CA ASN A 192 -16.01 8.60 12.33
C ASN A 192 -15.17 9.45 11.37
N GLY A 193 -15.82 10.05 10.38
CA GLY A 193 -15.19 10.92 9.39
C GLY A 193 -15.93 11.00 8.05
N LYS A 194 -16.79 10.02 7.76
CA LYS A 194 -17.84 10.02 6.73
C LYS A 194 -18.89 8.98 7.13
#